data_AF-A0A183LTK7-F1
#
_entry.id   AF-A0A183LTK7-F1
#
_cell.length_a   1.000
_cell.length_b   1.000
_cell.length_c   1.000
_cell.angle_alpha   90.00
_cell.angle_beta   90.00
_cell.angle_gamma   90.00
#
_symmetry.space_group_name_H-M   'P 1'
#
loop_
_entity.id
_entity.type
_entity.pdbx_description
1 polymer ?
#
loop_
_entity_poly.entity_id
_entity_poly.type
_entity_poly.pdbx_seq_one_letter_code
_entity_poly.pdbx_strand_id
1 'polypeptide(L)'
;MEDVRTRRGADIALDHHLVVANLKLKLKKNWTSGQTAIQRFNTAFLRDTDRLNEFKIALNNRFQALQDLLKEVETTMEDKRKGIKEALTLTCQEVLGLMKHHHKE
;
A
#
# COMPACT_ATOMS: atom_id res chain seq x y z
N MET A 1 21.96 -25.09 19.20
CA MET A 1 22.62 -24.24 20.22
C MET A 1 23.52 -23.31 19.44
N GLU A 2 23.11 -22.07 19.26
CA GLU A 2 23.85 -21.10 18.45
C GLU A 2 24.46 -20.04 19.35
N ASP A 3 25.73 -19.77 19.04
CA ASP A 3 26.71 -19.03 19.82
C ASP A 3 26.53 -17.51 19.62
N VAL A 4 26.42 -16.76 20.72
CA VAL A 4 26.19 -15.31 20.73
C VAL A 4 27.45 -14.61 21.24
N ARG A 5 28.06 -13.76 20.41
CA ARG A 5 29.18 -12.89 20.79
C ARG A 5 28.71 -11.46 21.07
N THR A 6 28.95 -11.00 22.30
CA THR A 6 28.61 -9.66 22.78
C THR A 6 29.77 -8.69 22.57
N ARG A 7 29.54 -7.55 21.93
CA ARG A 7 30.54 -6.49 21.72
C ARG A 7 30.04 -5.20 22.39
N ARG A 8 30.79 -4.69 23.36
CA ARG A 8 30.43 -3.53 24.21
C ARG A 8 30.84 -2.21 23.55
N GLY A 9 29.94 -1.23 23.53
CA GLY A 9 30.21 0.16 23.14
C GLY A 9 29.20 1.12 23.77
N ALA A 10 29.74 2.12 24.48
CA ALA A 10 29.21 3.35 25.08
C ALA A 10 27.71 3.52 25.41
N ASP A 11 27.50 3.97 26.65
CA ASP A 11 26.28 4.20 27.41
C ASP A 11 25.52 5.48 26.99
N ILE A 12 24.25 5.35 26.60
CA ILE A 12 23.27 6.43 26.53
C ILE A 12 22.03 5.88 27.26
N ALA A 13 21.82 6.39 28.47
CA ALA A 13 20.83 5.92 29.44
C ALA A 13 19.39 5.98 28.90
N LEU A 14 18.90 4.84 28.43
CA LEU A 14 17.53 4.37 28.59
C LEU A 14 17.62 2.84 28.61
N ASP A 15 17.26 2.25 29.74
CA ASP A 15 17.52 0.85 30.12
C ASP A 15 16.64 -0.16 29.34
N HIS A 16 16.57 0.02 28.02
CA HIS A 16 15.74 -0.75 27.10
C HIS A 16 16.68 -1.37 26.06
N HIS A 17 17.07 -2.61 26.30
CA HIS A 17 17.85 -3.40 25.35
C HIS A 17 17.03 -3.58 24.06
N LEU A 18 17.40 -2.89 22.99
CA LEU A 18 16.77 -3.06 21.68
C LEU A 18 17.04 -4.50 21.19
N VAL A 19 16.03 -5.36 21.30
CA VAL A 19 16.10 -6.73 20.77
C VAL A 19 15.72 -6.68 19.29
N VAL A 20 16.71 -6.85 18.41
CA VAL A 20 16.51 -6.97 16.96
C VAL A 20 16.38 -8.44 16.60
N ALA A 21 15.20 -8.85 16.12
CA ALA A 21 14.97 -10.21 15.64
C ALA A 21 14.95 -10.24 14.10
N ASN A 22 15.73 -11.15 13.50
CA ASN A 22 15.69 -11.42 12.06
C ASN A 22 14.66 -12.52 11.77
N LEU A 23 13.58 -12.18 11.07
CA LEU A 23 12.53 -13.13 10.69
C LEU A 23 12.58 -13.44 9.19
N LYS A 24 12.64 -14.72 8.82
CA LYS A 24 12.62 -15.16 7.41
C LYS A 24 11.24 -15.73 7.04
N LEU A 25 10.40 -14.90 6.42
CA LEU A 25 9.08 -15.30 5.94
C LEU A 25 9.16 -15.85 4.51
N LYS A 26 8.53 -17.00 4.26
CA LYS A 26 8.31 -17.56 2.91
C LYS A 26 6.87 -17.30 2.50
N LEU A 27 6.64 -16.35 1.60
CA LEU A 27 5.31 -16.05 1.06
C LEU A 27 5.02 -16.97 -0.13
N LYS A 28 3.96 -17.79 -0.03
CA LYS A 28 3.43 -18.56 -1.15
C LYS A 28 2.46 -17.68 -1.95
N LYS A 29 2.72 -17.47 -3.23
CA LYS A 29 1.83 -16.70 -4.10
C LYS A 29 0.77 -17.62 -4.68
N ASN A 30 -0.46 -17.46 -4.22
CA ASN A 30 -1.62 -18.15 -4.75
C ASN A 30 -2.12 -17.29 -5.92
N TRP A 31 -1.70 -17.61 -7.15
CA TRP A 31 -2.25 -16.93 -8.32
C TRP A 31 -3.67 -17.43 -8.56
N THR A 32 -4.67 -16.73 -8.03
CA THR A 32 -6.03 -16.80 -8.55
C THR A 32 -6.04 -16.06 -9.89
N SER A 33 -5.76 -16.78 -10.97
CA SER A 33 -6.10 -16.35 -12.33
C SER A 33 -7.63 -16.40 -12.48
N GLY A 34 -8.32 -15.56 -11.71
CA GLY A 34 -9.75 -15.33 -11.80
C GLY A 34 -9.97 -14.14 -12.72
N GLN A 35 -10.65 -14.41 -13.83
CA GLN A 35 -11.10 -13.55 -14.91
C GLN A 35 -11.84 -12.28 -14.42
N THR A 36 -11.13 -11.38 -13.75
CA THR A 36 -11.62 -10.02 -13.50
C THR A 36 -11.30 -9.23 -14.75
N ALA A 37 -12.31 -8.74 -15.46
CA ALA A 37 -12.10 -7.80 -16.55
C ALA A 37 -11.14 -6.70 -16.04
N ILE A 38 -9.97 -6.56 -16.68
CA ILE A 38 -9.00 -5.53 -16.28
C ILE A 38 -9.71 -4.19 -16.44
N GLN A 39 -10.10 -3.61 -15.30
CA GLN A 39 -10.74 -2.31 -15.27
C GLN A 39 -9.67 -1.28 -15.65
N ARG A 40 -9.79 -0.73 -16.86
CA ARG A 40 -8.84 0.26 -17.35
C ARG A 40 -9.34 1.66 -17.04
N PHE A 41 -8.47 2.46 -16.44
CA PHE A 41 -8.71 3.88 -16.20
C PHE A 41 -8.18 4.72 -17.36
N ASN A 42 -8.74 5.91 -17.55
CA ASN A 42 -8.27 6.80 -18.61
C ASN A 42 -6.97 7.52 -18.18
N THR A 43 -5.83 6.98 -18.61
CA THR A 43 -4.50 7.52 -18.28
C THR A 43 -4.19 8.84 -18.99
N ALA A 44 -4.95 9.24 -20.01
CA ALA A 44 -4.75 10.52 -20.68
C ALA A 44 -4.93 11.71 -19.73
N PHE A 45 -5.74 11.55 -18.67
CA PHE A 45 -5.94 12.56 -17.64
C PHE A 45 -4.71 12.84 -16.79
N LEU A 46 -3.73 11.94 -16.75
CA LEU A 46 -2.45 12.18 -16.07
C LEU A 46 -1.49 13.07 -16.90
N ARG A 47 -1.85 13.40 -18.15
CA ARG A 47 -1.10 14.38 -18.95
C ARG A 47 -1.42 15.82 -18.56
N ASP A 48 -2.58 16.03 -17.95
CA ASP A 48 -2.99 17.33 -17.41
C ASP A 48 -2.35 17.52 -16.03
N THR A 49 -1.56 18.58 -15.88
CA THR A 49 -0.79 18.84 -14.65
C THR A 49 -1.69 19.09 -13.45
N ASP A 50 -2.80 19.79 -13.64
CA ASP A 50 -3.73 20.14 -12.56
C ASP A 50 -4.43 18.86 -12.06
N ARG A 51 -4.87 18.02 -12.99
CA ARG A 51 -5.52 16.74 -12.69
C ARG A 51 -4.56 15.71 -12.11
N LEU A 52 -3.29 15.72 -12.53
CA LEU A 52 -2.25 14.91 -11.90
C LEU A 52 -1.97 15.36 -10.46
N ASN A 53 -2.01 16.67 -10.18
CA ASN A 53 -1.88 17.18 -8.83
C ASN A 53 -3.10 16.84 -7.96
N GLU A 54 -4.31 16.96 -8.51
CA GLU A 54 -5.54 16.51 -7.87
C GLU A 54 -5.48 15.02 -7.50
N PHE A 55 -5.03 14.17 -8.44
CA PHE A 55 -4.82 12.75 -8.19
C PHE A 55 -3.86 12.50 -7.01
N LYS A 56 -2.72 13.21 -6.97
CA LYS A 56 -1.73 13.09 -5.88
C LYS A 56 -2.33 13.49 -4.54
N ILE A 57 -3.06 14.61 -4.49
CA ILE A 57 -3.69 15.11 -3.27
C ILE A 57 -4.76 14.13 -2.77
N ALA A 58 -5.67 13.70 -3.65
CA ALA A 58 -6.73 12.77 -3.31
C ALA A 58 -6.16 11.42 -2.82
N LEU A 59 -5.13 10.91 -3.48
CA LEU A 59 -4.46 9.67 -3.07
C LEU A 59 -3.80 9.81 -1.70
N ASN A 60 -3.04 10.89 -1.47
CA ASN A 60 -2.36 11.13 -0.21
C ASN A 60 -3.35 11.27 0.95
N ASN A 61 -4.42 12.03 0.76
CA ASN A 61 -5.45 12.20 1.78
C ASN A 61 -6.10 10.86 2.17
N ARG A 62 -6.42 10.01 1.19
CA ARG A 62 -6.97 8.68 1.45
C ARG A 62 -5.98 7.73 2.09
N PHE A 63 -4.72 7.77 1.66
CA PHE A 63 -3.67 6.95 2.27
C PHE A 63 -3.43 7.35 3.72
N GLN A 64 -3.50 8.64 4.03
CA GLN A 64 -3.41 9.12 5.41
C GLN A 64 -4.57 8.58 6.25
N ALA A 65 -5.81 8.74 5.79
CA ALA A 65 -6.99 8.18 6.46
C ALA A 65 -6.89 6.65 6.64
N LEU A 66 -6.40 5.95 5.63
CA LEU A 66 -6.16 4.50 5.70
C LEU A 66 -5.08 4.17 6.75
N GLN A 67 -3.95 4.88 6.77
CA GLN A 67 -2.92 4.66 7.77
C GLN A 67 -3.42 4.89 9.19
N ASP A 68 -4.22 5.92 9.40
CA ASP A 68 -4.77 6.22 10.72
C ASP A 68 -5.77 5.13 11.16
N LEU A 69 -6.62 4.65 10.25
CA LEU A 69 -7.47 3.47 10.49
C LEU A 69 -6.65 2.21 10.82
N LEU A 70 -5.53 2.00 10.12
CA LEU A 70 -4.66 0.84 10.33
C LEU A 70 -3.84 0.90 11.63
N LYS A 71 -3.69 2.08 12.25
CA LYS A 71 -3.08 2.24 13.58
C LYS A 71 -4.06 1.94 14.70
N GLU A 72 -5.34 2.28 14.51
CA GLU A 72 -6.39 2.06 15.52
C GLU A 72 -6.88 0.60 15.58
N VAL A 73 -6.79 -0.13 14.47
CA VAL A 73 -7.32 -1.50 14.36
C VAL A 73 -6.20 -2.51 14.16
N GLU A 74 -6.18 -3.58 14.96
CA GLU A 74 -5.32 -4.75 14.77
C GLU A 74 -5.78 -5.56 13.54
N THR A 75 -5.53 -4.98 12.37
CA THR A 75 -5.95 -5.51 11.06
C THR A 75 -4.97 -6.56 10.55
N THR A 76 -5.51 -7.60 9.91
CA THR A 76 -4.69 -8.62 9.29
C THR A 76 -3.90 -8.04 8.11
N MET A 77 -2.79 -8.68 7.73
CA MET A 77 -2.02 -8.27 6.55
C MET A 77 -2.83 -8.33 5.24
N GLU A 78 -3.87 -9.17 5.20
CA GLU A 78 -4.79 -9.28 4.07
C GLU A 78 -5.75 -8.09 4.02
N ASP A 79 -6.28 -7.65 5.15
CA ASP A 79 -7.12 -6.46 5.26
C ASP A 79 -6.34 -5.19 4.87
N LYS A 80 -5.08 -5.07 5.31
CA LYS A 80 -4.17 -3.99 4.90
C LYS A 80 -4.01 -3.94 3.39
N ARG A 81 -3.75 -5.11 2.78
CA ARG A 81 -3.59 -5.24 1.33
C ARG A 81 -4.88 -4.88 0.59
N LYS A 82 -6.04 -5.26 1.14
CA LYS A 82 -7.35 -4.94 0.59
C LYS A 82 -7.62 -3.42 0.65
N GLY A 83 -7.39 -2.78 1.79
CA GLY A 83 -7.57 -1.34 1.96
C GLY A 83 -6.70 -0.51 1.00
N ILE A 84 -5.44 -0.91 0.80
CA ILE A 84 -4.55 -0.26 -0.19
C ILE A 84 -5.12 -0.36 -1.61
N LYS A 85 -5.60 -1.57 -1.98
CA LYS A 85 -6.18 -1.80 -3.31
C LYS A 85 -7.44 -0.94 -3.50
N GLU A 86 -8.29 -0.84 -2.49
CA GLU A 86 -9.52 -0.04 -2.51
C GLU A 86 -9.23 1.46 -2.59
N ALA A 87 -8.33 1.98 -1.75
CA ALA A 87 -7.94 3.39 -1.78
C ALA A 87 -7.41 3.81 -3.16
N LEU A 88 -6.57 2.98 -3.78
CA LEU A 88 -6.07 3.22 -5.12
C LEU A 88 -7.20 3.17 -6.18
N THR A 89 -8.06 2.15 -6.11
CA THR A 89 -9.16 1.94 -7.07
C THR A 89 -10.14 3.11 -7.04
N LEU A 90 -10.56 3.54 -5.86
CA LEU A 90 -11.48 4.67 -5.69
C LEU A 90 -10.89 5.97 -6.21
N THR A 91 -9.61 6.23 -5.94
CA THR A 91 -8.94 7.45 -6.40
C THR A 91 -8.78 7.47 -7.90
N CYS A 92 -8.42 6.34 -8.50
CA CYS A 92 -8.40 6.20 -9.95
C CYS A 92 -9.79 6.38 -10.56
N GLN A 93 -10.85 5.84 -9.94
CA GLN A 93 -12.21 5.97 -10.46
C GLN A 93 -12.71 7.43 -10.40
N GLU A 94 -12.42 8.15 -9.33
CA GLU A 94 -12.88 9.54 -9.17
C GLU A 94 -12.12 10.50 -10.07
N VAL A 95 -10.79 10.41 -10.10
CA VAL A 95 -9.97 11.40 -10.79
C VAL A 95 -9.74 11.01 -12.25
N LEU A 96 -9.54 9.73 -12.55
CA LEU A 96 -9.24 9.27 -13.91
C LEU A 96 -10.48 8.73 -14.63
N GLY A 97 -11.50 8.27 -13.91
CA GLY A 97 -12.67 7.67 -14.51
C GLY A 97 -12.36 6.36 -15.26
N LEU A 98 -13.43 5.63 -15.59
CA LEU A 98 -13.31 4.41 -16.38
C LEU A 98 -13.14 4.74 -17.85
N MET A 99 -12.26 3.99 -18.51
CA MET A 99 -12.15 4.08 -19.96
C MET A 99 -13.46 3.58 -20.57
N LYS A 100 -14.12 4.44 -21.34
CA LYS A 100 -15.27 4.02 -22.14
C LYS A 100 -14.73 3.31 -23.38
N HIS A 101 -15.21 2.10 -23.63
CA HIS A 101 -14.99 1.46 -24.93
C HIS A 101 -15.82 2.24 -25.96
N HIS A 102 -15.16 3.02 -26.80
CA HIS A 102 -15.80 3.57 -27.99
C HIS A 102 -16.08 2.40 -28.92
N HIS A 103 -17.31 1.89 -28.90
CA HIS A 103 -17.80 1.07 -29.99
C HIS A 103 -17.94 2.01 -31.19
N LYS A 104 -17.10 1.80 -32.21
CA LYS A 104 -17.37 2.35 -33.54
C LYS A 104 -18.50 1.51 -34.10
N GLU A 105 -19.66 2.12 -34.31
CA GLU A 105 -20.65 1.66 -35.27
C GLU A 105 -20.10 1.81 -36.70
#